data_AF-F9HIF4-F1
#
_entry.id   AF-F9HIF4-F1
#
_cell.length_a   1.000
_cell.length_b   1.000
_cell.length_c   1.000
_cell.angle_alpha   90.00
_cell.angle_beta   90.00
_cell.angle_gamma   90.00
#
_symmetry.space_group_name_H-M   'P 1'
#
loop_
_entity.id
_entity.type
_entity.pdbx_description
1 polymer ?
#
loop_
_entity_poly.entity_id
_entity_poly.type
_entity_poly.pdbx_seq_one_letter_code
_entity_poly.pdbx_strand_id
1 'polypeptide(L)'
;MSVLREIGIIARALDSIANIEFRDIELARGQYLYLVRIAENPGIIQEELSELLKVDRSTVARSVKKLEAKGLVQQKAAKDSKKNKEWFVTEKGENFILLS
;
A
#
# COMPACT_ATOMS: atom_id res chain seq x y z
N MET A 1 5.84 14.39 25.76
CA MET A 1 4.88 13.26 25.71
C MET A 1 3.50 13.67 25.15
N SER A 2 3.10 14.95 25.20
CA SER A 2 1.87 15.47 24.57
C SER A 2 1.87 15.40 23.03
N VAL A 3 2.97 15.81 22.38
CA VAL A 3 3.07 15.87 20.91
C VAL A 3 2.85 14.51 20.24
N LEU A 4 3.47 13.44 20.75
CA LEU A 4 3.29 12.08 20.19
C LEU A 4 1.83 11.59 20.34
N ARG A 5 1.14 12.01 21.40
CA ARG A 5 -0.28 11.70 21.61
C ARG A 5 -1.14 12.42 20.57
N GLU A 6 -0.87 13.69 20.32
CA GLU A 6 -1.57 14.50 19.31
C GLU A 6 -1.37 13.94 17.90
N ILE A 7 -0.12 13.63 17.54
CA ILE A 7 0.20 12.95 16.27
C ILE A 7 -0.58 11.63 16.15
N GLY A 8 -0.62 10.84 17.22
CA GLY A 8 -1.38 9.59 17.22
C GLY A 8 -2.89 9.79 17.06
N ILE A 9 -3.46 10.88 17.57
CA ILE A 9 -4.87 11.24 17.38
C ILE A 9 -5.12 11.62 15.91
N ILE A 10 -4.27 12.47 15.34
CA ILE A 10 -4.37 12.90 13.94
C ILE A 10 -4.27 11.68 13.00
N ALA A 11 -3.28 10.80 13.21
CA ALA A 11 -3.10 9.60 12.41
C ALA A 11 -4.35 8.70 12.43
N ARG A 12 -4.94 8.45 13.61
CA ARG A 12 -6.16 7.65 13.73
C ARG A 12 -7.38 8.32 13.13
N ALA A 13 -7.48 9.64 13.21
CA ALA A 13 -8.56 10.39 12.58
C ALA A 13 -8.48 10.28 11.05
N LEU A 14 -7.29 10.45 10.48
CA LEU A 14 -7.02 10.25 9.05
C LEU A 14 -7.35 8.82 8.61
N ASP A 15 -6.89 7.81 9.36
CA ASP A 15 -7.23 6.41 9.08
C ASP A 15 -8.74 6.16 9.12
N SER A 16 -9.46 6.79 10.04
CA SER A 16 -10.92 6.65 10.16
C SER A 16 -11.65 7.27 8.98
N ILE A 17 -11.21 8.45 8.53
CA ILE A 17 -11.75 9.12 7.34
C ILE A 17 -11.47 8.27 6.10
N ALA A 18 -10.22 7.86 5.89
CA ALA A 18 -9.85 7.00 4.77
C ALA A 18 -10.67 5.69 4.77
N ASN A 19 -10.88 5.06 5.93
CA ASN A 19 -11.71 3.86 6.02
C ASN A 19 -13.19 4.08 5.67
N ILE A 20 -13.70 5.31 5.78
CA ILE A 20 -15.07 5.66 5.36
C ILE A 20 -15.09 5.84 3.84
N GLU A 21 -14.20 6.69 3.31
CA GLU A 21 -14.11 6.97 1.87
C GLU A 21 -13.84 5.70 1.05
N PHE A 22 -13.01 4.79 1.57
CA PHE A 22 -12.63 3.54 0.90
C PHE A 22 -13.46 2.32 1.33
N ARG A 23 -14.56 2.52 2.08
CA ARG A 23 -15.37 1.42 2.63
C ARG A 23 -15.99 0.55 1.54
N ASP A 24 -16.54 1.19 0.52
CA ASP A 24 -17.32 0.52 -0.53
C ASP A 24 -16.44 -0.22 -1.53
N ILE A 25 -15.12 -0.09 -1.41
CA ILE A 25 -14.14 -0.57 -2.39
C ILE A 25 -13.20 -1.63 -1.78
N GLU A 26 -13.61 -2.20 -0.65
CA GLU A 26 -12.93 -3.24 0.14
C GLU A 26 -11.49 -2.91 0.58
N LEU A 27 -10.93 -1.75 0.23
CA LEU A 27 -9.57 -1.30 0.55
C LEU A 27 -9.44 -0.72 1.96
N ALA A 28 -10.26 -1.22 2.88
CA ALA A 28 -10.22 -0.84 4.27
C ALA A 28 -8.88 -1.21 4.94
N ARG A 29 -8.51 -0.43 5.95
CA ARG A 29 -7.33 -0.58 6.84
C ARG A 29 -6.00 -0.23 6.19
N GLY A 30 -5.91 0.97 5.59
CA GLY A 30 -4.64 1.51 5.08
C GLY A 30 -4.07 0.78 3.86
N GLN A 31 -4.84 -0.14 3.23
CA GLN A 31 -4.41 -0.85 2.02
C GLN A 31 -4.23 0.10 0.84
N TYR A 32 -5.03 1.16 0.76
CA TYR A 32 -4.91 2.20 -0.26
C TYR A 32 -3.50 2.81 -0.29
N LEU A 33 -2.87 2.99 0.88
CA LEU A 33 -1.56 3.61 0.99
C LEU A 33 -0.48 2.77 0.28
N TYR A 34 -0.55 1.45 0.38
CA TYR A 34 0.35 0.55 -0.33
C TYR A 34 0.14 0.64 -1.85
N LEU A 35 -1.12 0.67 -2.30
CA LEU A 35 -1.46 0.77 -3.71
C LEU A 35 -0.92 2.07 -4.33
N VAL A 36 -1.15 3.21 -3.67
CA VAL A 36 -0.66 4.52 -4.11
C VAL A 36 0.87 4.53 -4.17
N ARG A 37 1.57 4.02 -3.14
CA ARG A 37 3.04 4.00 -3.17
C ARG A 37 3.63 3.11 -4.25
N ILE A 38 2.98 1.99 -4.57
CA ILE A 38 3.41 1.12 -5.68
C ILE A 38 3.14 1.81 -7.03
N ALA A 39 2.08 2.61 -7.16
CA ALA A 39 1.78 3.40 -8.36
C ALA A 39 2.84 4.49 -8.59
N GLU A 40 3.20 5.20 -7.53
CA GLU A 40 4.23 6.25 -7.56
C GLU A 40 5.64 5.69 -7.81
N ASN A 41 5.88 4.42 -7.45
CA ASN A 41 7.18 3.78 -7.55
C ASN A 41 7.06 2.42 -8.27
N PRO A 42 6.79 2.38 -9.59
CA PRO A 42 6.68 1.13 -10.31
C PRO A 42 7.98 0.32 -10.24
N GLY A 43 7.87 -0.95 -9.86
CA GLY A 43 9.01 -1.84 -9.68
C GLY A 43 9.57 -1.87 -8.26
N ILE A 44 8.98 -1.11 -7.32
CA ILE A 44 9.42 -1.10 -5.92
C ILE A 44 9.43 -2.51 -5.32
N ILE A 45 10.49 -2.85 -4.59
CA ILE A 45 10.57 -4.12 -3.87
C ILE A 45 10.00 -3.99 -2.46
N GLN A 46 9.67 -5.13 -1.85
CA GLN A 46 9.04 -5.16 -0.53
C GLN A 46 9.87 -4.47 0.58
N GLU A 47 11.20 -4.55 0.50
CA GLU A 47 12.10 -3.91 1.46
C GLU A 47 12.02 -2.38 1.39
N GLU A 48 12.11 -1.82 0.20
CA GLU A 48 11.97 -0.38 -0.04
C GLU A 48 10.59 0.13 0.39
N LEU A 49 9.52 -0.63 0.08
CA LEU A 49 8.16 -0.26 0.48
C LEU A 49 7.99 -0.26 2.01
N SER A 50 8.65 -1.18 2.71
CA SER A 50 8.69 -1.25 4.18
C SER A 50 9.38 -0.02 4.78
N GLU A 51 10.52 0.38 4.21
CA GLU A 51 11.27 1.56 4.63
C GLU A 51 10.53 2.88 4.34
N LEU A 52 9.87 2.97 3.19
CA LEU A 52 9.10 4.14 2.77
C LEU A 52 7.90 4.37 3.71
N LEU A 53 7.15 3.32 4.00
CA LEU A 53 5.94 3.39 4.82
C LEU A 53 6.23 3.38 6.32
N LYS A 54 7.48 3.12 6.74
CA LYS A 54 7.85 2.91 8.15
C LYS A 54 7.00 1.80 8.80
N VAL A 55 6.71 0.75 8.04
CA VAL A 55 5.93 -0.42 8.46
C VAL A 55 6.79 -1.67 8.34
N ASP A 56 6.65 -2.63 9.25
CA ASP A 56 7.43 -3.86 9.22
C ASP A 56 7.18 -4.70 7.95
N ARG A 57 8.20 -5.46 7.53
CA ARG A 57 8.19 -6.25 6.31
C ARG A 57 7.04 -7.27 6.25
N SER A 58 6.62 -7.83 7.39
CA SER A 58 5.57 -8.85 7.42
C SER A 58 4.19 -8.26 7.16
N THR A 59 3.93 -7.07 7.71
CA THR A 59 2.72 -6.29 7.45
C THR A 59 2.67 -5.85 5.99
N VAL A 60 3.78 -5.36 5.43
CA VAL A 60 3.86 -5.04 3.99
C VAL A 60 3.55 -6.26 3.12
N ALA A 61 4.20 -7.41 3.35
CA ALA A 61 3.92 -8.64 2.61
C ALA A 61 2.44 -9.00 2.63
N ARG A 62 1.81 -8.97 3.82
CA ARG A 62 0.39 -9.31 3.99
C ARG A 62 -0.52 -8.32 3.26
N SER A 63 -0.23 -7.02 3.34
CA SER A 63 -1.03 -5.98 2.69
C SER A 63 -0.94 -6.07 1.17
N VAL A 64 0.27 -6.18 0.62
CA VAL A 64 0.47 -6.26 -0.83
C VAL A 64 -0.09 -7.55 -1.42
N LYS A 65 0.01 -8.69 -0.71
CA LYS A 65 -0.65 -9.93 -1.12
C LYS A 65 -2.18 -9.82 -1.19
N LYS A 66 -2.81 -9.03 -0.32
CA LYS A 66 -4.25 -8.76 -0.42
C LYS A 66 -4.59 -7.89 -1.63
N LEU A 67 -3.76 -6.90 -1.96
CA LEU A 67 -3.92 -6.10 -3.17
C LEU A 67 -3.76 -6.96 -4.43
N GLU A 68 -2.80 -7.88 -4.43
CA GLU A 68 -2.58 -8.82 -5.53
C GLU A 68 -3.77 -9.77 -5.71
N ALA A 69 -4.29 -10.33 -4.61
CA ALA A 69 -5.50 -11.16 -4.64
C ALA A 69 -6.73 -10.44 -5.19
N LYS A 70 -6.81 -9.10 -5.02
CA LYS A 70 -7.86 -8.25 -5.58
C LYS A 70 -7.60 -7.85 -7.05
N GLY A 71 -6.44 -8.21 -7.59
CA GLY A 71 -6.00 -7.86 -8.94
C GLY A 71 -5.63 -6.39 -9.11
N LEU A 72 -5.30 -5.68 -8.04
CA LEU A 72 -4.94 -4.25 -8.06
C LEU A 72 -3.44 -4.03 -8.28
N VAL A 73 -2.62 -5.00 -7.86
CA VAL A 73 -1.18 -5.02 -8.10
C VAL A 73 -0.77 -6.39 -8.61
N GLN A 74 0.40 -6.45 -9.23
CA GLN A 74 0.98 -7.67 -9.75
C GLN A 74 2.47 -7.72 -9.43
N GLN A 75 2.96 -8.92 -9.17
CA GLN A 75 4.37 -9.19 -8.97
C GLN A 75 5.03 -9.56 -10.30
N LYS A 76 6.20 -8.97 -10.58
CA LYS A 76 7.08 -9.40 -11.66
C LYS A 76 8.43 -9.81 -11.08
N ALA A 77 9.10 -10.75 -11.73
CA ALA A 77 10.48 -11.07 -11.40
C ALA A 77 11.36 -9.90 -11.84
N ALA A 78 12.27 -9.45 -10.97
CA ALA A 78 13.26 -8.45 -11.35
C ALA A 78 14.11 -8.97 -12.51
N LYS A 79 14.42 -8.11 -13.48
CA LYS A 79 15.24 -8.47 -14.64
C LYS A 79 16.62 -9.03 -14.25
N ASP A 80 17.17 -8.54 -13.14
CA ASP A 80 18.56 -8.79 -12.76
C ASP A 80 18.74 -9.81 -11.63
N SER A 81 17.63 -10.28 -11.02
CA SER A 81 17.69 -11.24 -9.91
C SER A 81 16.34 -11.91 -9.66
N LYS A 82 16.26 -13.24 -9.82
CA LYS A 82 15.08 -14.04 -9.44
C LYS A 82 14.73 -13.97 -7.95
N LYS A 83 15.62 -13.44 -7.10
CA LYS A 83 15.37 -13.31 -5.66
C LYS A 83 14.55 -12.07 -5.31
N ASN A 84 14.61 -11.03 -6.14
CA ASN A 84 13.90 -9.78 -5.88
C ASN A 84 12.62 -9.75 -6.71
N LYS A 85 11.51 -9.54 -6.00
CA LYS A 85 10.17 -9.48 -6.56
C LYS A 85 9.74 -8.02 -6.57
N GLU A 86 9.50 -7.53 -7.78
CA GLU A 86 9.10 -6.15 -8.04
C GLU A 86 7.58 -6.05 -8.10
N TRP A 87 7.03 -5.00 -7.52
CA TRP A 87 5.60 -4.74 -7.52
C TRP A 87 5.23 -3.66 -8.52
N PHE A 88 4.14 -3.92 -9.24
CA PHE A 88 3.57 -2.99 -10.21
C PHE A 88 2.07 -2.91 -9.99
N VAL A 89 1.49 -1.75 -10.27
CA VAL A 89 0.03 -1.61 -10.30
C VAL A 89 -0.49 -2.26 -11.59
N THR A 90 -1.72 -2.77 -11.55
CA THR A 90 -2.43 -3.26 -12.73
C THR A 90 -3.29 -2.14 -13.31
N GLU A 91 -3.80 -2.29 -14.54
CA GLU A 91 -4.78 -1.35 -15.10
C GLU A 91 -5.99 -1.15 -14.18
N LYS A 92 -6.48 -2.22 -13.54
CA LYS A 92 -7.54 -2.15 -12.53
C LYS A 92 -7.13 -1.27 -11.33
N GLY A 93 -5.89 -1.40 -10.87
CA GLY A 93 -5.35 -0.58 -9.78
C GLY A 93 -5.15 0.89 -10.15
N GLU A 94 -4.75 1.18 -11.39
CA GLU A 94 -4.61 2.56 -11.89
C GLU A 94 -5.97 3.25 -12.00
N ASN A 95 -6.95 2.56 -12.62
CA ASN A 95 -8.33 3.05 -12.69
C ASN A 95 -8.93 3.27 -11.30
N PHE A 96 -8.56 2.43 -10.33
CA PHE A 96 -8.97 2.63 -8.95
C PHE A 96 -8.44 3.95 -8.37
N ILE A 97 -7.14 4.25 -8.56
CA ILE A 97 -6.53 5.48 -8.03
C ILE A 97 -7.14 6.73 -8.66
N LEU A 98 -7.55 6.67 -9.93
CA LEU A 98 -8.15 7.80 -10.65
C LEU A 98 -9.60 8.10 -10.22
N LEU A 99 -10.29 7.14 -9.60
CA LEU A 99 -11.69 7.24 -9.17
C LEU A 99 -11.85 7.57 -7.67
N SER A 100 -10.74 7.63 -6.93
CA SER A 100 -10.66 8.00 -5.51
C SER A 100 -10.08 9.39 -5.31
#